data_AF-A0A2V6JB58-F1
#
_entry.id   AF-A0A2V6JB58-F1
#
_cell.length_a   1.000
_cell.length_b   1.000
_cell.length_c   1.000
_cell.angle_alpha   90.00
_cell.angle_beta   90.00
_cell.angle_gamma   90.00
#
_symmetry.space_group_name_H-M   'P 1'
#
loop_
_entity.id
_entity.type
_entity.pdbx_description
1 polymer ?
#
loop_
_entity_poly.entity_id
_entity_poly.type
_entity_poly.pdbx_seq_one_letter_code
_entity_poly.pdbx_strand_id
1 'polypeptide(L)'
;MPPGSSIVNILSIVAKTAYPNWSIYCGSKFALEGLSNAIREELRSRKVRMLNIYPAATDTDIWNAVSGEWPREQMMSAADVADAVAFAINRPPAVIIENVTLSNTAGSL
;
A
#
# COMPACT_ATOMS: atom_id res chain seq x y z
N MET A 1 22.10 -2.44 -0.23
CA MET A 1 21.26 -2.01 -1.37
C MET A 1 21.96 -0.87 -2.08
N PRO A 2 22.20 -0.95 -3.39
CA PRO A 2 22.81 0.14 -4.15
C PRO A 2 21.89 1.37 -4.24
N PRO A 3 22.43 2.58 -4.46
CA PRO A 3 21.64 3.78 -4.78
C PRO A 3 20.62 3.52 -5.89
N GLY A 4 19.39 4.02 -5.73
CA GLY A 4 18.29 3.79 -6.67
C GLY A 4 17.48 2.51 -6.43
N SER A 5 17.92 1.63 -5.53
CA SER A 5 17.10 0.48 -5.09
C SER A 5 15.78 0.96 -4.47
N SER A 6 14.73 0.16 -4.60
CA SER A 6 13.43 0.44 -3.99
C SER A 6 13.04 -0.62 -2.97
N ILE A 7 12.46 -0.17 -1.86
CA ILE A 7 11.66 -0.97 -0.94
C ILE A 7 10.20 -0.58 -1.20
N VAL A 8 9.33 -1.57 -1.39
CA VAL A 8 7.91 -1.38 -1.65
C VAL A 8 7.11 -2.04 -0.54
N ASN A 9 6.38 -1.23 0.23
CA ASN A 9 5.47 -1.73 1.25
C ASN A 9 4.03 -1.68 0.74
N ILE A 10 3.35 -2.83 0.78
CA ILE A 10 1.91 -2.92 0.54
C ILE A 10 1.20 -2.66 1.86
N LEU A 11 0.79 -1.42 2.08
CA LEU A 11 -0.05 -1.01 3.21
C LEU A 11 -1.52 -1.35 2.91
N SER A 12 -2.41 -0.40 3.15
CA SER A 12 -3.86 -0.46 2.95
C SER A 12 -4.41 0.95 3.15
N ILE A 13 -5.57 1.25 2.59
CA ILE A 13 -6.31 2.47 2.91
C ILE A 13 -6.55 2.61 4.43
N VAL A 14 -6.61 1.50 5.17
CA VAL A 14 -6.76 1.50 6.63
C VAL A 14 -5.53 2.00 7.40
N ALA A 15 -4.43 2.32 6.72
CA ALA A 15 -3.33 3.07 7.34
C ALA A 15 -3.65 4.57 7.44
N LYS A 16 -4.65 5.06 6.70
CA LYS A 16 -5.04 6.48 6.64
C LYS A 16 -6.41 6.76 7.24
N THR A 17 -7.22 5.73 7.43
CA THR A 17 -8.57 5.80 8.02
C THR A 17 -8.84 4.53 8.83
N ALA A 18 -9.92 4.49 9.59
CA ALA A 18 -10.27 3.34 10.42
C ALA A 18 -11.70 2.86 10.17
N TYR A 19 -11.90 1.55 10.29
CA TYR A 19 -13.20 0.90 10.15
C TYR A 19 -13.54 0.11 11.42
N PRO A 20 -14.82 0.05 11.83
CA PRO A 20 -15.25 -0.75 12.99
C PRO A 20 -14.95 -2.23 12.75
N ASN A 21 -14.57 -2.96 13.81
CA ASN A 21 -14.17 -4.37 13.80
C ASN A 21 -12.80 -4.69 13.17
N TRP A 22 -12.03 -3.69 12.73
CA TRP A 22 -10.70 -3.88 12.13
C TRP A 22 -9.56 -3.32 12.99
N SER A 23 -9.75 -3.13 14.30
CA SER A 23 -8.81 -2.39 15.17
C SER A 23 -7.37 -2.89 15.11
N ILE A 24 -7.14 -4.21 15.18
CA ILE A 24 -5.80 -4.82 15.11
C ILE A 24 -5.20 -4.65 13.71
N TYR A 25 -6.01 -4.83 12.66
CA TYR A 25 -5.56 -4.66 11.27
C TYR A 25 -5.17 -3.20 11.00
N CYS A 26 -6.03 -2.24 11.35
CA CYS A 26 -5.75 -0.81 11.30
C CYS A 26 -4.47 -0.49 12.07
N GLY A 27 -4.37 -0.91 13.35
CA GLY A 27 -3.20 -0.69 14.18
C GLY A 27 -1.90 -1.20 13.54
N SER A 28 -1.92 -2.40 12.96
CA SER A 28 -0.76 -2.97 12.27
C SER A 28 -0.34 -2.15 11.03
N LYS A 29 -1.31 -1.62 10.28
CA LYS A 29 -1.05 -0.88 9.05
C LYS A 29 -0.63 0.56 9.33
N PHE A 30 -1.19 1.22 10.34
CA PHE A 30 -0.68 2.49 10.87
C PHE A 30 0.75 2.35 11.42
N ALA A 31 1.03 1.27 12.16
CA ALA A 31 2.38 0.99 12.65
C ALA A 31 3.38 0.78 11.50
N LEU A 32 2.98 0.03 10.47
CA LEU A 32 3.79 -0.14 9.26
C LEU A 32 4.03 1.18 8.53
N GLU A 33 3.05 2.09 8.48
CA GLU A 33 3.23 3.42 7.88
C GLU A 33 4.25 4.24 8.64
N GLY A 34 4.12 4.32 9.97
CA GLY A 34 5.08 5.00 10.84
C GLY A 34 6.49 4.44 10.68
N LEU A 35 6.64 3.11 10.69
CA LEU A 35 7.91 2.42 10.46
C LEU A 35 8.49 2.74 9.07
N SER A 36 7.65 2.70 8.03
CA SER A 36 8.08 2.99 6.66
C SER A 36 8.58 4.43 6.52
N ASN A 37 7.91 5.38 7.19
CA ASN A 37 8.29 6.78 7.18
C ASN A 37 9.62 7.01 7.91
N ALA A 38 9.85 6.36 9.05
CA ALA A 38 11.12 6.44 9.76
C ALA A 38 12.28 5.86 8.92
N ILE A 39 12.10 4.65 8.38
CA ILE A 39 13.11 4.00 7.52
C ILE A 39 13.41 4.84 6.29
N ARG A 40 12.40 5.49 5.68
CA ARG A 40 12.63 6.40 4.54
C ARG A 40 13.66 7.46 4.87
N GLU A 41 13.51 8.15 6.00
CA GLU A 41 14.43 9.20 6.42
C GLU A 41 15.83 8.66 6.72
N GLU A 42 15.94 7.53 7.40
CA GLU A 42 17.22 6.84 7.66
C GLU A 42 17.95 6.42 6.37
N LEU A 43 17.21 6.21 5.29
CA LEU A 43 17.71 5.75 4.00
C LEU A 43 17.95 6.85 2.97
N ARG A 44 17.50 8.09 3.20
CA ARG A 44 17.65 9.20 2.23
C ARG A 44 19.09 9.43 1.80
N SER A 45 20.03 9.43 2.73
CA SER A 45 21.47 9.64 2.44
C SER A 45 22.07 8.56 1.53
N ARG A 46 21.50 7.35 1.57
CA ARG A 46 21.89 6.21 0.73
C ARG A 46 21.16 6.19 -0.63
N LYS A 47 20.25 7.14 -0.88
CA LYS A 47 19.41 7.20 -2.08
C LYS A 47 18.63 5.89 -2.32
N VAL A 48 18.20 5.23 -1.25
CA VAL A 48 17.30 4.08 -1.33
C VAL A 48 15.86 4.62 -1.27
N ARG A 49 15.02 4.14 -2.18
CA ARG A 49 13.65 4.62 -2.37
C ARG A 49 12.70 3.82 -1.49
N MET A 50 11.87 4.50 -0.69
CA MET A 50 10.79 3.89 0.10
C MET A 50 9.41 4.24 -0.47
N LEU A 51 8.77 3.27 -1.13
CA LEU A 51 7.46 3.39 -1.76
C LEU A 51 6.40 2.70 -0.92
N ASN A 52 5.35 3.43 -0.57
CA ASN A 52 4.19 2.94 0.16
C ASN A 52 2.97 2.87 -0.77
N ILE A 53 2.33 1.72 -0.84
CA ILE A 53 1.11 1.49 -1.62
C ILE A 53 -0.06 1.31 -0.66
N TYR A 54 -1.18 2.00 -0.92
CA TYR A 54 -2.37 2.00 -0.07
C TYR A 54 -3.59 1.56 -0.89
N PRO A 55 -3.79 0.25 -1.11
CA PRO A 55 -4.99 -0.26 -1.76
C PRO A 55 -6.23 -0.15 -0.86
N ALA A 56 -7.35 0.25 -1.44
CA ALA A 56 -8.69 -0.07 -0.93
C ALA A 56 -9.03 -1.56 -1.15
N ALA A 57 -10.29 -1.99 -0.97
CA ALA A 57 -10.64 -3.39 -1.18
C ALA A 57 -10.16 -3.91 -2.53
N THR A 58 -9.43 -5.02 -2.46
CA THR A 58 -8.82 -5.71 -3.60
C THR A 58 -9.22 -7.18 -3.55
N ASP A 59 -9.78 -7.68 -4.65
CA ASP A 59 -10.21 -9.06 -4.84
C ASP A 59 -8.99 -10.00 -4.80
N THR A 60 -8.77 -10.58 -3.61
CA THR A 60 -7.67 -11.51 -3.29
C THR A 60 -8.13 -12.51 -2.23
N ASP A 61 -7.38 -13.60 -2.04
CA ASP A 61 -7.73 -14.66 -1.09
C ASP A 61 -7.79 -14.22 0.39
N ILE A 62 -7.31 -13.02 0.74
CA ILE A 62 -7.39 -12.51 2.13
C ILE A 62 -8.84 -12.51 2.65
N TRP A 63 -9.80 -12.25 1.77
CA TRP A 63 -11.21 -12.16 2.12
C TRP A 63 -11.85 -13.53 2.37
N ASN A 64 -11.24 -14.63 1.91
CA ASN A 64 -11.70 -15.98 2.23
C ASN A 64 -11.50 -16.30 3.72
N ALA A 65 -10.55 -15.61 4.37
CA ALA A 65 -10.29 -15.72 5.80
C ALA A 65 -11.08 -14.74 6.67
N VAL A 66 -11.84 -13.82 6.04
CA VAL A 66 -12.64 -12.81 6.74
C VAL A 66 -14.12 -13.17 6.60
N SER A 67 -14.75 -13.55 7.70
CA SER A 67 -16.18 -13.88 7.73
C SER A 67 -17.04 -12.70 7.27
N GLY A 68 -17.93 -12.93 6.30
CA GLY A 68 -18.88 -11.94 5.81
C GLY A 68 -19.27 -12.20 4.36
N GLU A 69 -20.32 -11.51 3.90
CA GLU A 69 -20.63 -11.41 2.48
C GLU A 69 -19.96 -10.16 1.93
N TRP A 70 -19.00 -10.35 1.01
CA TRP A 70 -18.19 -9.28 0.45
C TRP A 70 -18.48 -9.11 -1.05
N PRO A 71 -18.77 -7.89 -1.53
CA PRO A 71 -19.04 -7.65 -2.95
C PRO A 71 -17.75 -7.65 -3.77
N ARG A 72 -17.26 -8.85 -4.11
CA ARG A 72 -15.98 -9.08 -4.82
C ARG A 72 -15.90 -8.31 -6.14
N GLU A 73 -17.02 -8.27 -6.85
CA GLU A 73 -17.18 -7.60 -8.13
C GLU A 73 -17.04 -6.07 -8.06
N GLN A 74 -17.13 -5.49 -6.86
CA GLN A 74 -16.94 -4.06 -6.62
C GLN A 74 -15.51 -3.73 -6.13
N MET A 75 -14.65 -4.74 -5.93
CA MET A 75 -13.27 -4.55 -5.52
C MET A 75 -12.36 -4.29 -6.72
N MET A 76 -11.20 -3.70 -6.47
CA MET A 76 -10.13 -3.67 -7.48
C MET A 76 -9.55 -5.08 -7.68
N SER A 77 -8.92 -5.33 -8.81
CA SER A 77 -8.16 -6.56 -9.01
C SER A 77 -6.74 -6.45 -8.44
N ALA A 78 -6.11 -7.59 -8.14
CA ALA A 78 -4.69 -7.63 -7.79
C ALA A 78 -3.79 -7.05 -8.92
N ALA A 79 -4.22 -7.16 -10.17
CA ALA A 79 -3.52 -6.62 -11.33
C ALA A 79 -3.48 -5.07 -11.31
N ASP A 80 -4.55 -4.42 -10.86
CA ASP A 80 -4.59 -2.95 -10.72
C ASP A 80 -3.55 -2.46 -9.70
N VAL A 81 -3.39 -3.19 -8.58
CA VAL A 81 -2.36 -2.89 -7.57
C VAL A 81 -0.95 -3.12 -8.14
N ALA A 82 -0.76 -4.21 -8.89
CA ALA A 82 0.52 -4.54 -9.51
C ALA A 82 0.94 -3.50 -10.56
N ASP A 83 0.00 -3.03 -11.38
CA ASP A 83 0.25 -1.98 -12.37
C ASP A 83 0.64 -0.65 -11.69
N ALA A 84 -0.05 -0.27 -10.61
CA ALA A 84 0.30 0.91 -9.83
C ALA A 84 1.72 0.82 -9.22
N VAL A 85 2.10 -0.37 -8.73
CA VAL A 85 3.48 -0.63 -8.27
C VAL A 85 4.47 -0.48 -9.42
N ALA A 86 4.23 -1.12 -10.56
CA ALA A 86 5.09 -1.08 -11.73
C ALA A 86 5.30 0.35 -12.23
N PHE A 87 4.22 1.13 -12.31
CA PHE A 87 4.26 2.55 -12.66
C PHE A 87 5.16 3.35 -11.69
N ALA A 88 4.99 3.14 -10.39
CA ALA A 88 5.68 3.92 -9.36
C ALA A 88 7.16 3.58 -9.21
N ILE A 89 7.55 2.31 -9.38
CA ILE A 89 8.97 1.91 -9.31
C ILE A 89 9.75 2.27 -10.57
N ASN A 90 9.07 2.37 -11.72
CA ASN A 90 9.65 2.68 -13.02
C ASN A 90 9.90 4.19 -13.20
N ARG A 91 10.56 4.80 -12.21
CA ARG A 91 11.04 6.19 -12.23
C ARG A 91 12.58 6.21 -12.29
N PRO A 92 13.20 7.28 -12.82
CA PRO A 92 14.65 7.46 -12.76
C PRO A 92 15.19 7.30 -11.33
N PRO A 93 16.44 6.85 -11.12
CA PRO A 93 16.98 6.56 -9.78
C PRO A 93 16.93 7.73 -8.78
N ALA A 94 16.95 8.97 -9.28
CA ALA A 94 16.88 10.19 -8.47
C ALA A 94 15.44 10.62 -8.12
N VAL A 95 14.43 9.94 -8.65
CA VAL A 95 13.02 10.28 -8.49
C VAL A 95 12.29 9.14 -7.79
N ILE A 96 11.42 9.51 -6.87
CA ILE A 96 10.57 8.58 -6.12
C ILE A 96 9.14 9.12 -6.07
N ILE A 97 8.18 8.23 -6.28
CA ILE A 97 6.81 8.41 -5.80
C ILE A 97 6.78 7.78 -4.41
N GLU A 98 6.61 8.58 -3.36
CA GLU A 98 6.71 8.07 -1.99
C GLU A 98 5.45 7.30 -1.57
N ASN A 99 4.27 7.74 -2.02
CA ASN A 99 2.97 7.20 -1.62
C ASN A 99 2.03 7.09 -2.82
N VAL A 100 1.36 5.94 -2.98
CA VAL A 100 0.30 5.72 -3.98
C VAL A 100 -0.94 5.19 -3.28
N THR A 101 -2.05 5.94 -3.35
CA THR A 101 -3.36 5.47 -2.89
C THR A 101 -4.21 5.14 -4.11
N LEU A 102 -4.82 3.95 -4.10
CA LEU A 102 -5.67 3.45 -5.18
C LEU A 102 -6.97 2.93 -4.57
N SER A 103 -8.08 3.25 -5.23
CA SER A 103 -9.43 2.86 -4.84
C SER A 103 -10.28 2.66 -6.10
N ASN A 104 -11.34 1.87 -5.97
CA ASN A 104 -12.34 1.79 -7.03
C ASN A 104 -13.01 3.18 -7.18
N THR A 105 -13.34 3.56 -8.41
CA THR A 105 -14.05 4.82 -8.71
C THR A 105 -15.45 4.88 -8.10
N ALA A 106 -16.06 3.73 -7.83
CA ALA A 106 -17.32 3.62 -7.09
C ALA A 106 -17.18 3.88 -5.58
N GLY A 107 -15.95 3.90 -5.05
CA GLY A 107 -15.66 4.13 -3.63
C GLY A 107 -14.64 3.14 -3.06
N SER A 108 -14.21 3.42 -1.82
CA SER A 108 -13.17 2.67 -1.12
C SER A 108 -13.74 1.58 -0.20
N LEU A 109 -14.74 0.80 -0.66
CA LEU A 109 -15.29 -0.33 0.12
C LEU A 109 -14.18 -1.13 0.80
#